data_AF-A0A2U0SL25-F1
#
_entry.id   AF-A0A2U0SL25-F1
#
_cell.length_a   1.000
_cell.length_b   1.000
_cell.length_c   1.000
_cell.angle_alpha   90.00
_cell.angle_beta   90.00
_cell.angle_gamma   90.00
#
_symmetry.space_group_name_H-M   'P 1'
#
loop_
_entity.id
_entity.type
_entity.pdbx_description
1 polymer ?
#
loop_
_entity_poly.entity_id
_entity_poly.type
_entity_poly.pdbx_seq_one_letter_code
_entity_poly.pdbx_strand_id
1 'polypeptide(L)'
;MENKKSGLSFLWLSAVAFCLDLLTKYIVVQNFELYESVNVLPVFNLTYVRNYGAAFSFLADHDGWQKYFFIILAVVISAILVCFLAKNPANRKLQNSAYALIIGGALANMVDRIYHGFVVDFFDFYWKTWHYPVFNVADIMICVGAGLLALDAFKNPEKKKA
;
A
#
# COMPACT_ATOMS: atom_id res chain seq x y z
N MET A 1 -4.36 3.76 -37.86
CA MET A 1 -4.97 3.52 -36.53
C MET A 1 -3.97 3.98 -35.49
N GLU A 2 -4.23 5.09 -34.80
CA GLU A 2 -3.35 5.54 -33.71
C GLU A 2 -3.26 4.45 -32.64
N ASN A 3 -2.05 3.94 -32.42
CA ASN A 3 -1.76 2.96 -31.39
C ASN A 3 -1.87 3.66 -30.02
N LYS A 4 -3.10 3.81 -29.51
CA LYS A 4 -3.34 4.43 -28.21
C LYS A 4 -2.70 3.54 -27.16
N LYS A 5 -1.58 3.99 -26.59
CA LYS A 5 -0.88 3.28 -25.51
C LYS A 5 -1.85 2.95 -24.39
N SER A 6 -1.81 1.70 -23.92
CA SER A 6 -2.62 1.23 -22.80
C SER A 6 -2.08 1.77 -21.46
N GLY A 7 -2.98 1.90 -20.48
CA GLY A 7 -2.62 2.19 -19.09
C GLY A 7 -1.63 1.18 -18.51
N LEU A 8 -1.50 -0.04 -19.06
CA LEU A 8 -0.46 -1.04 -18.71
C LEU A 8 0.96 -0.46 -18.65
N SER A 9 1.24 0.57 -19.45
CA SER A 9 2.50 1.29 -19.39
C SER A 9 2.80 1.91 -18.02
N PHE A 10 1.86 2.02 -17.09
CA PHE A 10 2.06 2.56 -15.74
C PHE A 10 2.48 1.51 -14.69
N LEU A 11 2.52 0.22 -15.04
CA LEU A 11 2.96 -0.84 -14.11
C LEU A 11 4.41 -0.67 -13.61
N TRP A 12 5.23 0.14 -14.28
CA TRP A 12 6.54 0.51 -13.73
C TRP A 12 6.41 1.24 -12.38
N LEU A 13 5.35 2.03 -12.15
CA LEU A 13 5.09 2.65 -10.85
C LEU A 13 4.79 1.59 -9.79
N SER A 14 4.05 0.54 -10.15
CA SER A 14 3.81 -0.60 -9.25
C SER A 14 5.12 -1.29 -8.89
N ALA A 15 5.99 -1.52 -9.87
CA ALA A 15 7.30 -2.12 -9.64
C ALA A 15 8.19 -1.26 -8.73
N VAL A 16 8.22 0.06 -8.95
CA VAL A 16 8.98 0.99 -8.10
C VAL A 16 8.44 1.00 -6.67
N ALA A 17 7.11 1.15 -6.50
CA ALA A 17 6.47 1.12 -5.19
C ALA A 17 6.75 -0.19 -4.44
N PHE A 18 6.63 -1.32 -5.15
CA PHE A 18 6.87 -2.65 -4.60
C PHE A 18 8.33 -2.84 -4.16
N CYS A 19 9.29 -2.53 -5.03
CA CYS A 19 10.72 -2.68 -4.71
C CYS A 19 11.16 -1.74 -3.59
N LEU A 20 10.64 -0.49 -3.59
CA LEU A 20 10.97 0.48 -2.56
C LEU A 20 10.49 0.01 -1.18
N ASP A 21 9.25 -0.46 -1.08
CA ASP A 21 8.69 -0.96 0.18
C ASP A 21 9.49 -2.16 0.70
N LEU A 22 9.69 -3.19 -0.13
CA LEU A 22 10.46 -4.37 0.27
C LEU A 22 11.89 -4.03 0.70
N LEU A 23 12.56 -3.10 0.00
CA LEU A 23 13.89 -2.64 0.37
C LEU A 23 13.89 -1.95 1.74
N THR A 24 12.96 -1.02 1.97
CA THR A 24 12.87 -0.30 3.24
C THR A 24 12.58 -1.24 4.42
N LYS A 25 11.68 -2.21 4.24
CA LYS A 25 11.36 -3.22 5.24
C LYS A 25 12.54 -4.14 5.53
N TYR A 26 13.24 -4.57 4.47
CA TYR A 26 14.46 -5.37 4.62
C TYR A 26 15.51 -4.62 5.46
N ILE A 27 15.73 -3.33 5.18
CA ILE A 27 16.65 -2.50 5.97
C ILE A 27 16.23 -2.45 7.44
N VAL A 28 14.95 -2.21 7.73
CA VAL A 28 14.46 -2.17 9.12
C VAL A 28 14.68 -3.50 9.83
N VAL A 29 14.27 -4.62 9.22
CA VAL A 29 14.40 -5.96 9.83
C VAL A 29 15.87 -6.34 10.08
N GLN A 30 16.82 -5.85 9.30
CA GLN A 30 18.24 -6.12 9.49
C GLN A 30 18.91 -5.25 10.56
N ASN A 31 18.35 -4.07 10.87
CA ASN A 31 19.01 -3.08 11.73
C ASN A 31 18.30 -2.82 13.06
N PHE A 32 17.09 -3.35 13.25
CA PHE A 32 16.27 -3.10 14.43
C PHE A 32 15.79 -4.40 15.08
N GLU A 33 15.81 -4.45 16.40
CA GLU A 33 15.07 -5.44 17.18
C GLU A 33 13.56 -5.11 17.22
N LEU A 34 12.73 -6.10 17.53
CA LEU A 34 11.29 -5.89 17.62
C LEU A 34 10.96 -4.86 18.70
N TYR A 35 10.20 -3.82 18.33
CA TYR A 35 9.87 -2.63 19.13
C TYR A 35 11.02 -1.68 19.42
N GLU A 36 12.21 -1.93 18.88
CA GLU A 36 13.29 -0.95 18.92
C GLU A 36 12.84 0.31 18.17
N SER A 37 13.12 1.46 18.79
CA SER A 37 12.70 2.78 18.31
C SER A 37 13.87 3.74 18.31
N VAL A 38 14.13 4.35 17.16
CA VAL A 38 15.11 5.43 17.00
C VAL A 38 14.37 6.73 16.74
N ASN A 39 14.57 7.73 17.61
CA ASN A 39 14.00 9.06 17.41
C ASN A 39 14.76 9.78 16.28
N VAL A 40 14.02 10.18 15.24
CA VAL A 40 14.59 10.90 14.08
C VAL A 40 14.24 12.39 14.15
N LEU A 41 13.01 12.72 14.59
CA LEU A 41 12.53 14.08 14.80
C LEU A 41 11.65 14.14 16.07
N PRO A 42 11.36 15.34 16.63
CA PRO A 42 10.51 15.49 17.82
C PRO A 42 9.07 14.95 17.70
N VAL A 43 8.64 14.58 16.49
CA VAL A 43 7.29 14.06 16.18
C VAL A 43 7.34 12.75 15.38
N PHE A 44 8.53 12.16 15.20
CA PHE A 44 8.71 11.02 14.32
C PHE A 44 9.86 10.10 14.78
N ASN A 45 9.53 8.82 14.89
CA ASN A 45 10.45 7.72 15.15
C ASN A 45 10.48 6.74 13.98
N LEU A 46 11.59 6.02 13.86
CA LEU A 46 11.64 4.74 13.17
C LEU A 46 11.51 3.63 14.22
N THR A 47 10.41 2.88 14.16
CA THR A 47 10.02 1.91 15.20
C THR A 47 9.64 0.57 14.57
N TYR A 48 10.41 -0.50 14.77
CA TYR A 48 10.06 -1.78 14.14
C TYR A 48 8.85 -2.44 14.81
N VAL A 49 7.73 -2.55 14.07
CA VAL A 49 6.48 -3.18 14.52
C VAL A 49 6.06 -4.31 13.58
N ARG A 50 5.47 -5.37 14.14
CA ARG A 50 4.86 -6.47 13.38
C ARG A 50 3.34 -6.34 13.39
N ASN A 51 2.75 -6.11 12.23
CA ASN A 51 1.33 -5.90 12.09
C ASN A 51 0.64 -7.14 11.52
N TYR A 52 -0.11 -7.82 12.39
CA TYR A 52 -0.92 -9.00 12.06
C TYR A 52 -2.32 -8.63 11.52
N GLY A 53 -2.65 -7.34 11.43
CA GLY A 53 -3.99 -6.85 11.13
C GLY A 53 -4.79 -6.47 12.37
N ALA A 54 -4.15 -5.83 13.35
CA ALA A 54 -4.74 -5.54 14.67
C ALA A 54 -6.04 -4.71 14.61
N ALA A 55 -6.26 -3.95 13.54
CA ALA A 55 -7.51 -3.24 13.29
C ALA A 55 -8.74 -4.16 13.21
N PHE A 56 -8.54 -5.46 12.93
CA PHE A 56 -9.58 -6.50 12.90
C PHE A 56 -9.47 -7.47 14.09
N SER A 57 -8.69 -7.14 15.12
CA SER A 57 -8.52 -8.00 16.30
C SER A 57 -9.81 -8.19 17.10
N PHE A 58 -10.83 -7.37 16.90
CA PHE A 58 -12.17 -7.59 17.47
C PHE A 58 -12.89 -8.82 16.89
N LEU A 59 -12.34 -9.46 15.84
CA LEU A 59 -12.80 -10.72 15.24
C LEU A 59 -11.76 -11.85 15.44
N ALA A 60 -10.81 -11.69 16.36
CA ALA A 60 -9.65 -12.58 16.52
C ALA A 60 -9.87 -13.75 17.49
N ASP A 61 -11.11 -14.17 17.75
CA ASP A 61 -11.36 -15.41 18.52
C ASP A 61 -10.73 -16.66 17.84
N HIS A 62 -10.34 -16.53 16.56
CA HIS A 62 -9.47 -17.47 15.85
C HIS A 62 -8.20 -16.76 15.35
N ASP A 63 -7.04 -17.23 15.77
CA ASP A 63 -5.76 -16.67 15.32
C ASP A 63 -5.44 -17.08 13.87
N GLY A 64 -4.95 -16.12 13.07
CA GLY A 64 -4.25 -16.39 11.81
C GLY A 64 -5.08 -16.34 10.52
N TRP A 65 -6.41 -16.22 10.59
CA TRP A 65 -7.25 -16.08 9.38
C TRP A 65 -6.98 -14.78 8.63
N GLN A 66 -6.61 -13.71 9.35
CA GLN A 66 -6.37 -12.38 8.81
C GLN A 66 -5.30 -12.41 7.71
N LYS A 67 -4.24 -13.22 7.90
CA LYS A 67 -3.19 -13.45 6.90
C LYS A 67 -3.80 -13.85 5.55
N TYR A 68 -4.58 -14.92 5.54
CA TYR A 68 -5.15 -15.48 4.31
C TYR A 68 -6.16 -14.51 3.69
N PHE A 69 -7.00 -13.89 4.52
CA PHE A 69 -7.96 -12.89 4.07
C PHE A 69 -7.27 -11.74 3.34
N PHE A 70 -6.23 -11.14 3.94
CA PHE A 70 -5.52 -10.02 3.33
C PHE A 70 -4.72 -10.42 2.08
N ILE A 71 -4.18 -11.64 2.03
CA ILE A 71 -3.53 -12.14 0.81
C ILE A 71 -4.53 -12.25 -0.33
N ILE A 72 -5.68 -12.90 -0.10
CA ILE A 72 -6.74 -13.04 -1.10
C ILE A 72 -7.24 -11.66 -1.54
N LEU A 73 -7.48 -10.76 -0.59
CA LEU A 73 -7.93 -9.40 -0.86
C LEU A 73 -6.93 -8.64 -1.74
N ALA A 74 -5.63 -8.72 -1.44
CA ALA A 74 -4.58 -8.08 -2.22
C ALA A 74 -4.51 -8.61 -3.66
N VAL A 75 -4.61 -9.94 -3.86
CA VAL A 75 -4.64 -10.56 -5.19
C VAL A 75 -5.86 -10.10 -5.97
N VAL A 76 -7.05 -10.18 -5.37
CA VAL A 76 -8.31 -9.84 -6.04
C VAL A 76 -8.35 -8.36 -6.44
N ILE A 77 -8.03 -7.45 -5.51
CA ILE A 77 -7.99 -6.01 -5.81
C ILE A 77 -6.94 -5.72 -6.88
N SER A 78 -5.74 -6.29 -6.77
CA SER A 78 -4.69 -6.06 -7.77
C SER A 78 -5.10 -6.55 -9.16
N ALA A 79 -5.72 -7.73 -9.27
CA ALA A 79 -6.22 -8.25 -10.54
C ALA A 79 -7.30 -7.35 -11.16
N ILE A 80 -8.24 -6.86 -10.35
CA ILE A 80 -9.27 -5.91 -10.79
C ILE A 80 -8.63 -4.62 -11.31
N LEU A 81 -7.68 -4.05 -10.56
CA LEU A 81 -7.02 -2.82 -10.94
C LEU A 81 -6.15 -2.98 -12.20
N VAL A 82 -5.47 -4.12 -12.37
CA VAL A 82 -4.75 -4.44 -13.61
C VAL A 82 -5.72 -4.52 -14.80
N CYS A 83 -6.89 -5.13 -14.63
CA CYS A 83 -7.93 -5.17 -15.66
C CYS A 83 -8.43 -3.77 -16.03
N PHE A 84 -8.64 -2.89 -15.05
CA PHE A 84 -9.02 -1.49 -15.31
C PHE A 84 -7.91 -0.71 -16.02
N LEU A 85 -6.67 -0.93 -15.63
CA LEU A 85 -5.48 -0.30 -16.21
C LEU A 85 -5.26 -0.77 -17.67
N ALA A 86 -5.55 -2.03 -17.99
CA ALA A 86 -5.54 -2.56 -19.35
C ALA A 86 -6.61 -1.92 -20.25
N LYS A 87 -7.81 -1.67 -19.70
CA LYS A 87 -8.94 -1.04 -20.40
C LYS A 87 -8.80 0.48 -20.53
N ASN A 88 -8.02 1.12 -19.67
CA ASN A 88 -7.85 2.57 -19.69
C ASN A 88 -6.84 3.04 -20.75
N PRO A 89 -7.12 4.15 -21.45
CA PRO A 89 -6.12 4.80 -22.30
C PRO A 89 -5.02 5.45 -21.44
N ALA A 90 -3.77 5.45 -21.93
CA ALA A 90 -2.61 5.99 -21.20
C ALA A 90 -2.70 7.49 -20.90
N ASN A 91 -3.55 8.25 -21.60
CA ASN A 91 -3.77 9.66 -21.33
C ASN A 91 -4.49 9.93 -19.99
N ARG A 92 -5.15 8.93 -19.40
CA ARG A 92 -5.74 9.00 -18.05
C ARG A 92 -4.67 8.84 -16.97
N LYS A 93 -3.66 9.71 -17.01
CA LYS A 93 -2.44 9.62 -16.18
C LYS A 93 -2.75 9.54 -14.69
N LEU A 94 -3.69 10.35 -14.20
CA LEU A 94 -4.04 10.41 -12.77
C LEU A 94 -4.62 9.07 -12.29
N GLN A 95 -5.64 8.57 -12.99
CA GLN A 95 -6.31 7.30 -12.70
C GLN A 95 -5.34 6.10 -12.84
N ASN A 96 -4.53 6.07 -13.90
CA ASN A 96 -3.59 4.97 -14.12
C ASN A 96 -2.45 4.96 -13.09
N SER A 97 -1.96 6.12 -12.69
CA SER A 97 -0.94 6.22 -11.61
C SER A 97 -1.53 5.75 -10.28
N ALA A 98 -2.76 6.13 -9.99
CA ALA A 98 -3.45 5.72 -8.78
C ALA A 98 -3.60 4.18 -8.68
N TYR A 99 -4.06 3.54 -9.76
CA TYR A 99 -4.14 2.08 -9.83
C TYR A 99 -2.78 1.42 -9.66
N ALA A 100 -1.76 1.92 -10.34
CA ALA A 100 -0.42 1.36 -10.26
C ALA A 100 0.18 1.46 -8.84
N LEU A 101 0.00 2.57 -8.14
CA LEU A 101 0.47 2.75 -6.77
C LEU A 101 -0.25 1.78 -5.80
N ILE A 102 -1.57 1.65 -5.91
CA ILE A 102 -2.35 0.74 -5.07
C ILE A 102 -1.93 -0.71 -5.30
N ILE A 103 -1.74 -1.13 -6.56
CA ILE A 103 -1.24 -2.46 -6.90
C ILE A 103 0.13 -2.71 -6.26
N GLY A 104 1.08 -1.78 -6.42
CA GLY A 104 2.43 -1.93 -5.88
C GLY A 104 2.45 -2.07 -4.36
N GLY A 105 1.73 -1.20 -3.65
CA GLY A 105 1.63 -1.26 -2.19
C GLY A 105 0.89 -2.51 -1.70
N ALA A 106 -0.24 -2.88 -2.33
CA ALA A 106 -0.99 -4.07 -1.95
C ALA A 106 -0.17 -5.36 -2.09
N LEU A 107 0.59 -5.49 -3.19
CA LEU A 107 1.43 -6.66 -3.43
C LEU A 107 2.63 -6.71 -2.47
N ALA A 108 3.23 -5.57 -2.10
CA ALA A 108 4.35 -5.58 -1.17
C ALA A 108 3.91 -5.98 0.25
N ASN A 109 2.78 -5.44 0.72
CA ASN A 109 2.15 -5.86 1.98
C ASN A 109 1.65 -7.31 1.96
N MET A 110 1.31 -7.85 0.79
CA MET A 110 0.98 -9.28 0.61
C MET A 110 2.21 -10.17 0.76
N VAL A 111 3.34 -9.76 0.18
CA VAL A 111 4.61 -10.50 0.26
C VAL A 111 5.03 -10.69 1.71
N ASP A 112 5.04 -9.64 2.53
CA ASP A 112 5.33 -9.77 3.96
C ASP A 112 4.43 -10.81 4.66
N ARG A 113 3.12 -10.78 4.37
CA ARG A 113 2.18 -11.76 4.94
C ARG A 113 2.47 -13.19 4.51
N ILE A 114 2.91 -13.39 3.27
CA ILE A 114 3.30 -14.71 2.77
C ILE A 114 4.55 -15.20 3.51
N TYR A 115 5.61 -14.39 3.56
CA TYR A 115 6.93 -14.77 4.07
C TYR A 115 7.03 -14.74 5.60
N HIS A 116 6.52 -13.69 6.24
CA HIS A 116 6.64 -13.45 7.68
C HIS A 116 5.37 -13.78 8.47
N GLY A 117 4.20 -13.76 7.82
CA GLY A 117 2.91 -13.92 8.47
C GLY A 117 2.33 -12.63 9.07
N PHE A 118 3.06 -11.53 9.00
CA PHE A 118 2.70 -10.17 9.42
C PHE A 118 3.31 -9.17 8.45
N VAL A 119 2.89 -7.91 8.53
CA VAL A 119 3.51 -6.79 7.81
C VAL A 119 4.56 -6.12 8.69
N VAL A 120 5.68 -5.71 8.09
CA VAL A 120 6.71 -4.92 8.75
C VAL A 120 6.33 -3.43 8.67
N ASP A 121 6.01 -2.83 9.81
CA ASP A 121 5.71 -1.40 9.91
C ASP A 121 6.83 -0.66 10.65
N PHE A 122 7.08 0.60 10.28
CA PHE A 122 8.24 1.33 10.81
C PHE A 122 8.14 2.84 10.91
N PHE A 123 7.19 3.49 10.24
CA PHE A 123 6.97 4.93 10.38
C PHE A 123 6.04 5.21 11.55
N ASP A 124 6.60 5.73 12.64
CA ASP A 124 5.88 6.06 13.88
C ASP A 124 5.81 7.58 14.07
N PHE A 125 4.65 8.17 13.81
CA PHE A 125 4.38 9.59 14.04
C PHE A 125 3.60 9.77 15.33
N TYR A 126 4.03 10.73 16.15
CA TYR A 126 3.44 10.93 17.47
C TYR A 126 3.34 12.41 17.86
N TRP A 127 2.40 12.69 18.76
CA TRP A 127 2.25 13.97 19.43
C TRP A 127 2.06 13.75 20.93
N LYS A 128 3.06 14.16 21.72
CA LYS A 128 3.15 13.84 23.16
C LYS A 128 3.07 12.32 23.38
N THR A 129 2.02 11.82 24.01
CA THR A 129 1.80 10.40 24.32
C THR A 129 0.89 9.70 23.31
N TRP A 130 0.33 10.43 22.35
CA TRP A 130 -0.55 9.87 21.35
C TRP A 130 0.25 9.52 20.09
N HIS A 131 0.13 8.27 19.64
CA HIS A 131 0.78 7.77 18.44
C HIS A 131 -0.27 7.49 17.36
N TYR A 132 0.03 7.91 16.13
CA TYR A 132 -0.70 7.41 14.97
C TYR A 132 -0.28 5.94 14.72
N PRO A 133 -1.17 5.07 14.20
CA PRO A 133 -0.80 3.71 13.87
C PRO A 133 0.44 3.65 13.00
N VAL A 134 1.45 2.88 13.42
CA VAL A 134 2.71 2.74 12.69
C VAL A 134 2.42 2.13 11.32
N PHE A 135 3.05 2.67 10.26
CA PHE A 135 2.80 2.28 8.88
C PHE A 135 4.10 2.13 8.09
N ASN A 136 4.00 1.76 6.81
CA ASN A 136 5.15 1.57 5.93
C ASN A 136 5.00 2.30 4.59
N VAL A 137 5.96 2.10 3.67
CA VAL A 137 5.95 2.72 2.35
C VAL A 137 4.78 2.23 1.51
N ALA A 138 4.44 0.93 1.54
CA ALA A 138 3.29 0.39 0.84
C ALA A 138 1.97 1.06 1.26
N ASP A 139 1.79 1.36 2.54
CA ASP A 139 0.61 2.07 3.04
C ASP A 139 0.54 3.50 2.51
N ILE A 140 1.68 4.20 2.41
CA ILE A 140 1.77 5.51 1.77
C ILE A 140 1.33 5.41 0.31
N MET A 141 1.82 4.42 -0.44
CA MET A 141 1.47 4.25 -1.86
C MET A 141 -0.02 3.97 -2.05
N ILE A 142 -0.62 3.13 -1.19
CA ILE A 142 -2.06 2.87 -1.18
C ILE A 142 -2.84 4.15 -0.85
N CYS A 143 -2.44 4.88 0.19
CA CYS A 143 -3.11 6.11 0.63
C CYS A 143 -3.05 7.20 -0.45
N VAL A 144 -1.86 7.44 -1.02
CA VAL A 144 -1.67 8.37 -2.13
C VAL A 144 -2.50 7.94 -3.33
N GLY A 145 -2.45 6.67 -3.72
CA GLY A 145 -3.26 6.14 -4.81
C GLY A 145 -4.77 6.36 -4.60
N ALA A 146 -5.28 6.09 -3.40
CA ALA A 146 -6.67 6.38 -3.04
C ALA A 146 -6.99 7.89 -3.13
N GLY A 147 -6.09 8.76 -2.65
CA GLY A 147 -6.21 10.21 -2.78
C GLY A 147 -6.23 10.69 -4.23
N LEU A 148 -5.43 10.08 -5.11
CA LEU A 148 -5.42 10.38 -6.55
C LEU A 148 -6.74 9.96 -7.23
N LEU A 149 -7.34 8.83 -6.83
CA LEU A 149 -8.67 8.43 -7.32
C LEU A 149 -9.75 9.41 -6.85
N ALA A 150 -9.71 9.82 -5.58
CA ALA A 150 -10.62 10.81 -5.05
C ALA A 150 -10.48 12.14 -5.83
N LEU A 151 -9.25 12.59 -6.05
CA LEU A 151 -8.97 13.80 -6.82
C LEU A 151 -9.46 13.70 -8.28
N ASP A 152 -9.27 12.55 -8.95
CA ASP A 152 -9.79 12.33 -10.30
C ASP A 152 -11.32 12.42 -10.34
N ALA A 153 -11.99 11.85 -9.33
CA ALA A 153 -13.44 11.90 -9.20
C ALA A 153 -13.98 13.34 -9.01
N PHE A 154 -13.27 14.19 -8.27
CA PHE A 154 -13.63 15.61 -8.13
C PHE A 154 -13.34 16.44 -9.39
N LYS A 155 -12.28 16.13 -10.13
CA LYS A 155 -11.93 16.85 -11.37
C LYS A 155 -12.81 16.48 -12.56
N ASN A 156 -13.34 15.26 -12.59
CA ASN A 156 -14.14 14.74 -13.70
C ASN A 156 -15.55 14.27 -13.24
N PRO A 157 -16.39 15.17 -12.70
CA PRO A 157 -17.69 14.80 -12.12
C PRO A 157 -18.68 14.22 -13.15
N GLU A 158 -18.50 14.51 -14.44
CA GLU A 158 -19.42 14.07 -15.51
C GLU A 158 -19.32 12.57 -15.88
N LYS A 159 -18.33 11.84 -15.39
CA LYS A 159 -18.23 10.38 -15.63
C LYS A 159 -19.22 9.55 -14.79
N LYS A 160 -20.01 10.17 -13.91
CA LYS A 160 -21.03 9.50 -13.07
C LYS A 160 -22.37 9.21 -13.79
N LYS A 161 -22.56 9.65 -15.04
CA LYS A 161 -23.85 9.54 -15.76
C LYS A 161 -23.82 8.73 -17.07
N ALA A 162 -22.83 7.85 -17.26
CA ALA A 162 -22.80 6.93 -18.40
C ALA A 162 -23.00 5.49 -17.95
#